data_AF-A0A621B6X8-F1
#
_entry.id   AF-A0A621B6X8-F1
#
_cell.length_a   1.000
_cell.length_b   1.000
_cell.length_c   1.000
_cell.angle_alpha   90.00
_cell.angle_beta   90.00
_cell.angle_gamma   90.00
#
_symmetry.space_group_name_H-M   'P 1'
#
loop_
_entity.id
_entity.type
_entity.pdbx_description
1 polymer ?
#
loop_
_entity_poly.entity_id
_entity_poly.type
_entity_poly.pdbx_seq_one_letter_code
_entity_poly.pdbx_strand_id
1 'polypeptide(L)'
;MSVAHVALPVPLPRTFDYLLPEGGVAKAGCRVRVPFGKQQERVGIVVSVSDHSELPLDELKSVIDILDNEPIFSPSIWRLLLWAADYYHHPLGDVLFHALPVLLRQGKPASNAPLWYWFATEEGQAVDINSLKRSAKQQQALAALRQGKIWRYQVAELDFTDATLQTLRRKGLCELASEAPAF
;
A
#
# COMPACT_ATOMS: atom_id res chain seq x y z
N MET A 1 22.39 7.63 -20.71
CA MET A 1 21.54 7.08 -19.64
C MET A 1 20.63 8.20 -19.18
N SER A 2 19.34 7.96 -19.06
CA SER A 2 18.41 9.02 -18.63
C SER A 2 18.46 9.19 -17.12
N VAL A 3 18.36 10.44 -16.69
CA VAL A 3 18.35 10.91 -15.30
C VAL A 3 16.90 11.16 -14.90
N ALA A 4 16.48 10.58 -13.77
CA ALA A 4 15.22 10.87 -13.11
C ALA A 4 15.44 11.91 -12.00
N HIS A 5 14.71 13.02 -12.06
CA HIS A 5 14.68 14.02 -11.01
C HIS A 5 13.57 13.65 -10.03
N VAL A 6 13.93 13.20 -8.83
CA VAL A 6 13.01 12.57 -7.88
C VAL A 6 12.77 13.48 -6.69
N ALA A 7 11.49 13.75 -6.39
CA ALA A 7 11.08 14.39 -5.15
C ALA A 7 10.95 13.35 -4.04
N LEU A 8 11.52 13.64 -2.87
CA LEU A 8 11.52 12.76 -1.69
C LEU A 8 10.78 13.42 -0.52
N PRO A 9 10.12 12.64 0.36
CA PRO A 9 9.40 13.16 1.54
C PRO A 9 10.41 13.55 2.63
N VAL A 10 11.12 14.64 2.38
CA VAL A 10 12.10 15.28 3.25
C VAL A 10 11.92 16.79 3.14
N PRO A 11 12.20 17.57 4.20
CA PRO A 11 11.98 19.01 4.23
C PRO A 11 13.09 19.77 3.47
N LEU A 12 13.29 19.41 2.20
CA LEU A 12 14.27 20.02 1.30
C LEU A 12 13.56 20.45 0.02
N PRO A 13 13.58 21.75 -0.34
CA PRO A 13 12.85 22.28 -1.50
C PRO A 13 13.63 22.03 -2.81
N ARG A 14 13.98 20.78 -3.09
CA ARG A 14 14.69 20.35 -4.30
C ARG A 14 14.37 18.91 -4.67
N THR A 15 14.67 18.55 -5.92
CA THR A 15 14.73 17.16 -6.37
C THR A 15 16.12 16.56 -6.15
N PHE A 16 16.20 15.25 -6.29
CA PHE A 16 17.43 14.46 -6.25
C PHE A 16 17.57 13.67 -7.53
N ASP A 17 18.76 13.67 -8.09
CA ASP A 17 19.03 13.08 -9.39
C ASP A 17 19.45 11.61 -9.23
N TYR A 18 18.85 10.75 -10.04
CA TYR A 18 19.14 9.31 -10.05
C TYR A 18 19.22 8.81 -11.49
N LEU A 19 20.08 7.82 -11.74
CA LEU A 19 20.10 7.12 -13.02
C LEU A 19 18.92 6.15 -13.11
N LEU A 20 18.25 6.11 -14.25
CA LEU A 20 17.32 5.02 -14.56
C LEU A 20 18.12 3.73 -14.88
N PRO A 21 17.66 2.56 -14.40
CA PRO A 21 18.28 1.29 -14.78
C PRO A 21 18.14 1.06 -16.28
N GLU A 22 19.01 0.24 -16.85
CA GLU A 22 18.98 -0.08 -18.28
C GLU A 22 17.61 -0.65 -18.69
N GLY A 23 17.00 -0.07 -19.73
CA GLY A 23 15.64 -0.41 -20.17
C GLY A 23 14.51 0.08 -19.25
N GLY A 24 14.82 0.70 -18.12
CA GLY A 24 13.85 1.29 -17.22
C GLY A 24 13.25 2.57 -17.80
N VAL A 25 11.92 2.62 -17.92
CA VAL A 25 11.18 3.80 -18.35
C VAL A 25 10.31 4.27 -17.20
N ALA A 26 10.55 5.48 -16.71
CA ALA A 26 9.71 6.13 -15.71
C ALA A 26 9.10 7.40 -16.30
N LYS A 27 7.86 7.72 -15.90
CA LYS A 27 7.17 8.94 -16.26
C LYS A 27 7.11 9.88 -15.05
N ALA A 28 6.97 11.17 -15.31
CA ALA A 28 6.64 12.13 -14.24
C ALA A 28 5.35 11.71 -13.54
N GLY A 29 5.34 11.73 -12.21
CA GLY A 29 4.25 11.28 -11.36
C GLY A 29 4.27 9.79 -11.00
N CYS A 30 5.19 8.98 -11.54
CA CYS A 30 5.40 7.60 -11.08
C CYS A 30 6.20 7.57 -9.77
N ARG A 31 5.89 6.62 -8.87
CA ARG A 31 6.72 6.37 -7.69
C ARG A 31 7.90 5.48 -8.06
N VAL A 32 9.04 5.74 -7.42
CA VAL A 32 10.29 4.99 -7.55
C VAL A 32 10.87 4.70 -6.18
N ARG A 33 11.59 3.60 -6.05
CA ARG A 33 12.41 3.28 -4.87
C ARG A 33 13.84 3.68 -5.15
N VAL A 34 14.42 4.48 -4.27
CA VAL A 34 15.76 5.05 -4.45
C VAL A 34 16.60 4.96 -3.18
N PRO A 35 17.93 4.88 -3.30
CA PRO A 35 18.81 4.98 -2.14
C PRO A 35 18.88 6.44 -1.67
N PHE A 36 18.81 6.67 -0.36
CA PHE A 36 18.90 8.01 0.23
C PHE A 36 19.67 7.97 1.54
N GLY A 37 20.78 8.72 1.61
CA GLY A 37 21.69 8.67 2.76
C GLY A 37 22.54 7.39 2.83
N LYS A 38 23.07 7.08 4.03
CA LYS A 38 24.09 6.02 4.19
C LYS A 38 23.53 4.60 4.04
N GLN A 39 22.29 4.31 4.43
CA GLN A 39 21.72 2.94 4.41
C GLN A 39 20.17 2.93 4.37
N GLN A 40 19.52 3.96 3.82
CA GLN A 40 18.05 3.99 3.75
C GLN A 40 17.60 3.95 2.29
N GLU A 41 16.60 3.13 2.03
CA GLU A 41 15.80 3.23 0.81
C GLU A 41 14.59 4.11 1.12
N ARG A 42 14.18 4.92 0.14
CA ARG A 42 12.95 5.69 0.23
C ARG A 42 12.16 5.56 -1.04
N VAL A 43 10.85 5.72 -0.87
CA VAL A 43 9.96 5.98 -1.99
C VAL A 43 10.08 7.45 -2.33
N GLY A 44 10.27 7.74 -3.61
CA GLY A 44 10.21 9.07 -4.19
C GLY A 44 9.24 9.10 -5.35
N ILE A 45 8.96 10.30 -5.87
CA ILE A 45 8.11 10.49 -7.04
C ILE A 45 8.93 11.22 -8.09
N VAL A 46 8.97 10.65 -9.30
CA VAL A 46 9.66 11.25 -10.44
C VAL A 46 8.94 12.55 -10.82
N VAL A 47 9.65 13.66 -10.81
CA VAL A 47 9.13 14.98 -11.22
C VAL A 47 9.34 15.18 -12.72
N SER A 48 10.49 14.76 -13.22
CA SER A 48 10.84 14.80 -14.65
C SER A 48 11.93 13.78 -14.94
N VAL A 49 12.07 13.43 -16.22
CA VAL A 49 13.17 12.62 -16.74
C VAL A 49 13.85 13.42 -17.83
N SER A 50 15.18 13.46 -17.81
CA SER A 50 15.99 14.14 -18.80
C SER A 50 17.29 13.38 -19.07
N ASP A 51 18.11 13.84 -20.00
CA ASP A 51 19.44 13.27 -20.23
C ASP A 51 20.56 14.08 -19.54
N HIS A 52 20.20 15.02 -18.66
CA HIS A 52 21.12 15.99 -18.06
C HIS A 52 21.00 15.98 -16.53
N SER A 53 22.13 16.21 -15.86
CA SER A 53 22.26 16.37 -14.41
C SER A 53 23.28 17.47 -14.14
N GLU A 54 23.09 18.22 -13.06
CA GLU A 54 24.08 19.20 -12.60
C GLU A 54 25.32 18.51 -11.99
N LEU A 55 25.14 17.28 -11.50
CA LEU A 55 26.21 16.43 -10.97
C LEU A 55 26.77 15.49 -12.04
N PRO A 56 28.06 15.09 -11.93
CA PRO A 56 28.64 14.04 -12.77
C PRO A 56 27.81 12.74 -12.70
N LEU A 57 27.56 12.13 -13.85
CA LEU A 57 26.69 10.95 -13.95
C LEU A 57 27.24 9.74 -13.17
N ASP A 58 28.55 9.65 -12.98
CA ASP A 58 29.23 8.60 -12.23
C ASP A 58 29.09 8.73 -10.70
N GLU A 59 28.72 9.92 -10.19
CA GLU A 59 28.38 10.13 -8.78
C GLU A 59 26.91 9.82 -8.48
N LEU A 60 26.06 9.77 -9.52
CA LEU A 60 24.64 9.50 -9.37
C LEU A 60 24.40 8.03 -9.01
N LYS A 61 23.56 7.82 -8.01
CA LYS A 61 23.05 6.48 -7.69
C LYS A 61 21.92 6.11 -8.66
N SER A 62 21.73 4.82 -8.87
CA SER A 62 20.60 4.33 -9.67
C SER A 62 19.31 4.22 -8.87
N VAL A 63 18.18 4.38 -9.56
CA VAL A 63 16.86 3.95 -9.08
C VAL A 63 16.91 2.43 -8.83
N ILE A 64 16.38 2.00 -7.69
CA ILE A 64 16.34 0.58 -7.28
C ILE A 64 15.16 -0.13 -7.94
N ASP A 65 13.99 0.53 -7.96
CA ASP A 65 12.75 -0.06 -8.46
C ASP A 65 11.80 1.02 -8.98
N ILE A 66 11.05 0.71 -10.04
CA ILE A 66 9.98 1.58 -10.59
C ILE A 66 8.65 0.97 -10.16
N LEU A 67 7.96 1.65 -9.24
CA LEU A 67 6.81 1.07 -8.53
C LEU A 67 5.48 1.19 -9.29
N ASP A 68 5.41 2.12 -10.25
CA ASP A 68 4.21 2.39 -11.03
C ASP A 68 4.53 2.48 -12.54
N ASN A 69 3.73 1.79 -13.35
CA ASN A 69 3.80 1.88 -14.82
C ASN A 69 3.18 3.18 -15.36
N GLU A 70 2.21 3.74 -14.64
CA GLU A 70 1.53 4.99 -14.98
C GLU A 70 1.58 5.97 -13.81
N PRO A 71 1.52 7.30 -14.06
CA PRO A 71 1.53 8.30 -13.02
C PRO A 71 0.41 8.09 -12.00
N ILE A 72 0.74 8.21 -10.71
CA ILE A 72 -0.26 8.01 -9.63
C ILE A 72 -1.27 9.15 -9.55
N PHE A 73 -0.92 10.31 -10.10
CA PHE A 73 -1.78 11.48 -10.17
C PHE A 73 -2.32 11.67 -11.57
N SER A 74 -3.60 12.07 -11.67
CA SER A 74 -4.13 12.57 -12.93
C SER A 74 -3.40 13.87 -13.34
N PRO A 75 -3.37 14.21 -14.64
CA PRO A 75 -2.68 15.41 -15.11
C PRO A 75 -3.14 16.73 -14.45
N SER A 76 -4.43 16.83 -14.10
CA SER A 76 -4.98 18.02 -13.43
C SER A 76 -4.50 18.13 -11.99
N ILE A 77 -4.51 17.03 -11.23
CA ILE A 77 -4.03 17.00 -9.85
C ILE A 77 -2.51 17.21 -9.81
N TRP A 78 -1.76 16.60 -10.73
CA TRP A 78 -0.32 16.81 -10.85
C TRP A 78 0.03 18.29 -11.00
N ARG A 79 -0.61 18.99 -11.94
CA ARG A 79 -0.40 20.43 -12.16
C ARG A 79 -0.78 21.27 -10.94
N LEU A 80 -1.89 20.92 -10.27
CA LEU A 80 -2.33 21.60 -9.05
C LEU A 80 -1.30 21.47 -7.93
N LEU A 81 -0.75 20.27 -7.71
CA LEU A 81 0.23 20.01 -6.65
C LEU A 81 1.56 20.73 -6.92
N LEU A 82 2.03 20.74 -8.17
CA LEU A 82 3.21 21.51 -8.57
C LEU A 82 3.01 23.00 -8.32
N TRP A 83 1.87 23.56 -8.74
CA TRP A 83 1.54 24.96 -8.48
C TRP A 83 1.44 25.27 -6.99
N ALA A 84 0.81 24.39 -6.21
CA ALA A 84 0.64 24.60 -4.76
C ALA A 84 1.99 24.57 -4.04
N ALA A 85 2.89 23.65 -4.40
CA ALA A 85 4.24 23.60 -3.81
C ALA A 85 5.02 24.89 -4.06
N ASP A 86 4.97 25.41 -5.29
CA ASP A 86 5.60 26.67 -5.67
C ASP A 86 4.96 27.88 -4.97
N TYR A 87 3.65 28.04 -5.10
CA TYR A 87 2.92 29.19 -4.57
C TYR A 87 2.99 29.28 -3.03
N TYR A 88 2.82 28.15 -2.33
CA TYR A 88 2.87 28.10 -0.87
C TYR A 88 4.28 27.87 -0.33
N HIS A 89 5.30 27.82 -1.19
CA HIS A 89 6.71 27.66 -0.82
C HIS A 89 6.96 26.44 0.09
N HIS A 90 6.24 25.35 -0.16
CA HIS A 90 6.38 24.10 0.60
C HIS A 90 7.24 23.10 -0.19
N PRO A 91 8.15 22.34 0.45
CA PRO A 91 8.90 21.28 -0.22
C PRO A 91 7.99 20.37 -1.05
N LEU A 92 8.29 20.27 -2.36
CA LEU A 92 7.46 19.53 -3.32
C LEU A 92 7.28 18.07 -2.91
N GLY A 93 8.35 17.43 -2.42
CA GLY A 93 8.28 16.05 -1.95
C GLY A 93 7.23 15.86 -0.85
N ASP A 94 7.17 16.74 0.14
CA ASP A 94 6.14 16.66 1.18
C ASP A 94 4.74 16.92 0.63
N VAL A 95 4.57 17.89 -0.27
CA VAL A 95 3.27 18.19 -0.92
C VAL A 95 2.75 16.96 -1.67
N LEU A 96 3.58 16.34 -2.50
CA LEU A 96 3.19 15.15 -3.27
C LEU A 96 2.85 13.97 -2.36
N PHE A 97 3.65 13.73 -1.31
CA PHE A 97 3.40 12.61 -0.41
C PHE A 97 2.19 12.85 0.52
N HIS A 98 1.91 14.08 0.93
CA HIS A 98 0.71 14.41 1.71
C HIS A 98 -0.57 14.25 0.91
N ALA A 99 -0.52 14.39 -0.42
CA ALA A 99 -1.65 14.11 -1.30
C ALA A 99 -1.96 12.59 -1.43
N LEU A 100 -1.08 11.71 -0.94
CA LEU A 100 -1.22 10.25 -1.08
C LEU A 100 -1.70 9.55 0.20
N PRO A 101 -2.54 8.50 0.06
CA PRO A 101 -2.78 7.53 1.11
C PRO A 101 -1.48 6.96 1.71
N VAL A 102 -1.50 6.68 3.02
CA VAL A 102 -0.31 6.22 3.77
C VAL A 102 0.35 4.99 3.12
N LEU A 103 -0.44 4.01 2.68
CA LEU A 103 0.10 2.79 2.05
C LEU A 103 0.82 3.09 0.73
N LEU A 104 0.34 4.07 -0.04
CA LEU A 104 1.01 4.47 -1.27
C LEU A 104 2.32 5.21 -0.99
N ARG A 105 2.38 6.01 0.07
CA ARG A 105 3.64 6.63 0.55
C ARG A 105 4.69 5.58 0.92
N GLN A 106 4.26 4.43 1.42
CA GLN A 106 5.13 3.29 1.76
C GLN A 106 5.54 2.44 0.55
N GLY A 107 5.06 2.78 -0.66
CA GLY A 107 5.36 2.07 -1.89
C GLY A 107 4.57 0.77 -2.05
N LYS A 108 3.43 0.62 -1.36
CA LYS A 108 2.51 -0.48 -1.64
C LYS A 108 1.85 -0.28 -3.02
N PRO A 109 1.47 -1.37 -3.71
CA PRO A 109 0.82 -1.27 -5.01
C PRO A 109 -0.45 -0.41 -4.96
N ALA A 110 -0.67 0.38 -6.01
CA ALA A 110 -1.92 1.11 -6.22
C ALA A 110 -2.98 0.18 -6.83
N SER A 111 -3.20 -0.96 -6.21
CA SER A 111 -4.18 -1.96 -6.62
C SER A 111 -5.16 -2.21 -5.49
N ASN A 112 -6.31 -2.79 -5.85
CA ASN A 112 -7.29 -3.21 -4.87
C ASN A 112 -6.67 -4.27 -3.97
N ALA A 113 -6.53 -3.93 -2.68
CA ALA A 113 -6.15 -4.90 -1.68
C ALA A 113 -7.30 -5.93 -1.55
N PRO A 114 -6.98 -7.24 -1.53
CA PRO A 114 -8.00 -8.24 -1.31
C PRO A 114 -8.59 -8.06 0.08
N LEU A 115 -9.92 -8.01 0.16
CA LEU A 115 -10.63 -7.98 1.42
C LEU A 115 -10.74 -9.40 1.95
N TRP A 116 -10.29 -9.61 3.18
CA TRP A 116 -10.28 -10.91 3.83
C TRP A 116 -11.58 -11.12 4.60
N TYR A 117 -12.17 -12.30 4.49
CA TYR A 117 -13.36 -12.69 5.23
C TYR A 117 -13.26 -14.10 5.78
N TRP A 118 -13.90 -14.28 6.93
CA TRP A 118 -14.13 -15.56 7.58
C TRP A 118 -15.45 -16.14 7.12
N PHE A 119 -15.52 -17.46 6.95
CA PHE A 119 -16.76 -18.17 6.66
C PHE A 119 -16.80 -19.52 7.39
N ALA A 120 -17.99 -20.03 7.67
CA ALA A 120 -18.15 -21.38 8.22
C ALA A 120 -17.92 -22.42 7.12
N THR A 121 -17.13 -23.44 7.40
CA THR A 121 -16.96 -24.62 6.53
C THR A 121 -18.22 -25.48 6.56
N GLU A 122 -18.31 -26.50 5.70
CA GLU A 122 -19.42 -27.47 5.75
C GLU A 122 -19.55 -28.13 7.13
N GLU A 123 -18.43 -28.54 7.74
CA GLU A 123 -18.39 -29.05 9.12
C GLU A 123 -18.84 -27.99 10.13
N GLY A 124 -18.41 -26.74 9.94
CA GLY A 124 -18.84 -25.59 10.74
C GLY A 124 -20.33 -25.32 10.68
N GLN A 125 -20.98 -25.61 9.55
CA GLN A 125 -22.44 -25.50 9.39
C GLN A 125 -23.17 -26.68 10.05
N ALA A 126 -22.62 -27.89 9.96
CA ALA A 126 -23.27 -29.12 10.42
C ALA A 126 -23.12 -29.41 11.93
N VAL A 127 -22.02 -28.96 12.56
CA VAL A 127 -21.72 -29.32 13.96
C VAL A 127 -22.80 -28.85 14.93
N ASP A 128 -23.12 -29.61 15.98
CA ASP A 128 -23.99 -29.08 17.04
C ASP A 128 -23.24 -27.96 17.78
N ILE A 129 -23.79 -26.75 17.76
CA ILE A 129 -23.18 -25.58 18.41
C ILE A 129 -23.05 -25.78 19.93
N ASN A 130 -23.91 -26.60 20.53
CA ASN A 130 -23.86 -26.93 21.95
C ASN A 130 -22.70 -27.87 22.31
N SER A 131 -22.09 -28.54 21.33
CA SER A 131 -20.87 -29.34 21.55
C SER A 131 -19.66 -28.49 21.95
N LEU A 132 -19.67 -27.19 21.61
CA LEU A 132 -18.63 -26.21 21.95
C LEU A 132 -18.75 -25.66 23.39
N LYS A 133 -19.43 -26.40 24.28
CA LYS A 133 -19.88 -26.10 25.66
C LYS A 133 -18.91 -25.32 26.58
N ARG A 134 -17.60 -25.30 26.29
CA ARG A 134 -16.58 -24.62 27.12
C ARG A 134 -16.20 -23.21 26.66
N SER A 135 -16.75 -22.69 25.57
CA SER A 135 -16.46 -21.30 25.17
C SER A 135 -17.64 -20.64 24.47
N ALA A 136 -18.43 -19.88 25.24
CA ALA A 136 -19.54 -19.06 24.73
C ALA A 136 -19.12 -18.17 23.55
N LYS A 137 -17.89 -17.65 23.56
CA LYS A 137 -17.33 -16.84 22.47
C LYS A 137 -17.14 -17.61 21.15
N GLN A 138 -16.76 -18.89 21.19
CA GLN A 138 -16.68 -19.72 19.97
C GLN A 138 -18.07 -20.04 19.44
N GLN A 139 -19.05 -20.24 20.33
CA GLN A 139 -20.44 -20.44 19.92
C GLN A 139 -21.00 -19.19 19.24
N GLN A 140 -20.79 -18.01 19.84
CA GLN A 140 -21.19 -16.73 19.25
C GLN A 140 -20.52 -16.50 17.89
N ALA A 141 -19.21 -16.73 17.79
CA ALA A 141 -18.47 -16.57 16.54
C ALA A 141 -18.97 -17.53 15.46
N LEU A 142 -19.18 -18.81 15.79
CA LEU A 142 -19.70 -19.79 14.83
C LEU A 142 -21.14 -19.46 14.42
N ALA A 143 -22.00 -19.06 15.36
CA ALA A 143 -23.37 -18.64 15.07
C ALA A 143 -23.41 -17.46 14.08
N ALA A 144 -22.52 -16.48 14.25
CA ALA A 144 -22.40 -15.36 13.33
C ALA A 144 -21.92 -15.81 11.95
N LEU A 145 -20.90 -16.68 11.87
CA LEU A 145 -20.38 -17.21 10.61
C LEU A 145 -21.39 -18.07 9.83
N ARG A 146 -22.37 -18.66 10.51
CA ARG A 146 -23.46 -19.41 9.85
C ARG A 146 -24.46 -18.50 9.16
N GLN A 147 -24.62 -17.26 9.63
CA GLN A 147 -25.53 -16.28 9.04
C GLN A 147 -24.93 -15.62 7.79
N GLY A 148 -23.59 -15.62 7.67
CA GLY A 148 -22.89 -15.11 6.50
C GLY A 148 -21.40 -14.97 6.72
N LYS A 149 -20.68 -14.58 5.66
CA LYS A 149 -19.25 -14.27 5.77
C LYS A 149 -19.03 -13.02 6.62
N ILE A 150 -17.98 -13.02 7.42
CA ILE A 150 -17.62 -11.91 8.30
C ILE A 150 -16.29 -11.34 7.84
N TRP A 151 -16.28 -10.07 7.46
CA TRP A 151 -15.05 -9.43 7.03
C TRP A 151 -14.07 -9.25 8.19
N ARG A 152 -12.78 -9.42 7.93
CA ARG A 152 -11.75 -9.36 8.97
C ARG A 152 -11.69 -8.01 9.69
N TYR A 153 -11.99 -6.92 8.99
CA TYR A 153 -12.06 -5.58 9.60
C TYR A 153 -13.26 -5.41 10.55
N GLN A 154 -14.36 -6.14 10.33
CA GLN A 154 -15.56 -6.08 11.17
C GLN A 154 -15.38 -6.82 12.50
N VAL A 155 -14.41 -7.75 12.58
CA VAL A 155 -14.21 -8.55 13.80
C VAL A 155 -13.96 -7.68 15.03
N ALA A 156 -13.36 -6.49 14.86
CA ALA A 156 -13.16 -5.55 15.96
C ALA A 156 -14.45 -4.94 16.54
N GLU A 157 -15.55 -4.97 15.78
CA GLU A 157 -16.87 -4.44 16.16
C GLU A 157 -17.79 -5.53 16.74
N LEU A 158 -17.36 -6.79 16.69
CA LEU A 158 -18.14 -7.93 17.14
C LEU A 158 -17.74 -8.36 18.55
N ASP A 159 -18.63 -9.12 19.19
CA ASP A 159 -18.42 -9.65 20.54
C ASP A 159 -17.34 -10.75 20.63
N PHE A 160 -16.54 -10.97 19.59
CA PHE A 160 -15.48 -11.99 19.58
C PHE A 160 -14.25 -11.51 18.80
N THR A 161 -13.12 -12.15 19.07
CA THR A 161 -11.81 -11.74 18.54
C THR A 161 -11.34 -12.61 17.38
N ASP A 162 -10.38 -12.12 16.59
CA ASP A 162 -9.72 -12.91 15.54
C ASP A 162 -9.09 -14.20 16.12
N ALA A 163 -8.55 -14.15 17.34
CA ALA A 163 -8.03 -15.33 18.04
C ALA A 163 -9.09 -16.44 18.26
N THR A 164 -10.36 -16.06 18.45
CA THR A 164 -11.48 -16.99 18.57
C THR A 164 -11.73 -17.69 17.23
N LEU A 165 -11.72 -16.93 16.13
CA LEU A 165 -11.86 -17.45 14.77
C LEU A 165 -10.67 -18.36 14.38
N GLN A 166 -9.44 -18.01 14.78
CA GLN A 166 -8.27 -18.88 14.57
C GLN A 166 -8.37 -20.21 15.32
N THR A 167 -9.06 -20.23 16.47
CA THR A 167 -9.29 -21.49 17.21
C THR A 167 -10.38 -22.32 16.56
N LEU A 168 -11.45 -21.70 16.06
CA LEU A 168 -12.47 -22.39 15.24
C LEU A 168 -11.86 -22.95 13.94
N ARG A 169 -10.94 -22.21 13.31
CA ARG A 169 -10.19 -22.67 12.14
C ARG A 169 -9.33 -23.90 12.42
N ARG A 170 -8.62 -23.91 13.56
CA ARG A 170 -7.85 -25.08 14.01
C ARG A 170 -8.72 -26.32 14.25
N LYS A 171 -10.02 -26.14 14.51
CA LYS A 171 -11.01 -27.22 14.66
C LYS A 171 -11.71 -27.59 13.34
N GLY A 172 -11.33 -26.99 12.21
CA GLY A 172 -11.98 -27.23 10.92
C GLY A 172 -13.35 -26.56 10.74
N LEU A 173 -13.81 -25.73 11.70
CA LEU A 173 -15.18 -25.19 11.73
C LEU A 173 -15.35 -23.87 10.97
N CYS A 174 -14.25 -23.20 10.64
CA CYS A 174 -14.28 -22.00 9.81
C CYS A 174 -13.00 -21.87 9.02
N GLU A 175 -13.03 -21.08 7.97
CA GLU A 175 -11.84 -20.81 7.16
C GLU A 175 -11.78 -19.34 6.75
N LEU A 176 -10.62 -18.92 6.28
CA LEU A 176 -10.34 -17.55 5.86
C LEU A 176 -10.08 -17.55 4.35
N ALA A 177 -10.85 -16.75 3.63
CA ALA A 177 -10.67 -16.50 2.21
C ALA A 177 -10.53 -14.99 1.96
N SER A 178 -10.22 -14.63 0.72
CA SER A 178 -10.13 -13.23 0.31
C SER A 178 -10.73 -13.02 -1.06
N GLU A 179 -11.37 -11.89 -1.27
CA GLU A 179 -11.86 -11.47 -2.58
C GLU A 179 -11.35 -10.06 -2.91
N ALA A 180 -10.98 -9.84 -4.16
CA ALA A 180 -10.72 -8.48 -4.63
C ALA A 180 -12.07 -7.76 -4.77
N PRO A 181 -12.25 -6.56 -4.19
CA PRO A 181 -13.46 -5.80 -4.42
C PRO A 181 -13.61 -5.52 -5.92
N ALA A 182 -14.76 -5.91 -6.48
CA ALA A 182 -15.17 -5.55 -7.83
C ALA A 182 -15.71 -4.11 -7.82
N PHE A 183 -15.32 -3.32 -8.82
CA PHE A 183 -15.92 -2.01 -9.10
C PHE A 183 -16.94 -2.14 -10.22
#